data_AF-A0A0G4L791-F1
#
_entry.id   AF-A0A0G4L791-F1
#
_cell.length_a   1.000
_cell.length_b   1.000
_cell.length_c   1.000
_cell.angle_alpha   90.00
_cell.angle_beta   90.00
_cell.angle_gamma   90.00
#
_symmetry.space_group_name_H-M   'P 1'
#
loop_
_entity.id
_entity.type
_entity.pdbx_description
1 polymer ?
#
loop_
_entity_poly.entity_id
_entity_poly.type
_entity_poly.pdbx_seq_one_letter_code
_entity_poly.pdbx_strand_id
1 'polypeptide(L)'
;RQPPLFDHHRLSTPFEIGRLIMRVLCVAEKPSISKAVTDHLSGGQSQTRNTNDRFTKNYCFSFNFGPPWNQCDVTMTAVRGHLLGMEFTPANKNWQYPPPDSLFHAPIVTTVASDKKAVADNIEQQARYCDLLIVWTDCDREGENIGREIVGLAKKGKPTIRVKRAKFSNIERTHVIQAAKNLVDLDERQADAVDARMELDLRIGYAFTRFLTTNLRALGGPLVEMIISYGSCQFPTLGFVVDRYFRVKNFVPEQFWSIHVNHTQEGKKVKFAWSRNRLFDRMAVTILYERCILARTAKVTKVQEKPTRKWKPLPLTTVELQKAATRLLRMSGQQAMSVAEDLYNKGFISYPRTETDRFDKEINLRNLVQKQTQSDAWGQYAQDLLSGSFSQPRQGRHDDKAHPPIHPVTFASPSVLTHDAKRLYEYIKIQDREYAALIDQTGPAAQDDDDDEVESPPARGGARGGRGSRGGRGRGGRGGRGGASSSGGRGRLKVFVPTKLGMALIVGFDRMELETSLGKPFLRKEMEAQMKAICEGRASKAEVLQQNIGQYRQVFALTQEKMNTLKEACREFIFA
;
A
#
# COMPACT_ATOMS: atom_id res chain seq x y z
N ARG A 1 -25.18 7.16 94.39
CA ARG A 1 -25.33 6.30 93.19
C ARG A 1 -25.52 7.24 92.00
N GLN A 2 -24.68 7.10 90.98
CA GLN A 2 -24.38 8.07 89.90
C GLN A 2 -25.58 8.48 89.03
N PRO A 3 -25.50 9.67 88.37
CA PRO A 3 -26.44 10.11 87.32
C PRO A 3 -25.99 9.60 85.92
N PRO A 4 -26.85 9.63 84.89
CA PRO A 4 -26.52 9.10 83.57
C PRO A 4 -25.64 10.06 82.75
N LEU A 5 -24.60 9.51 82.13
CA LEU A 5 -23.73 10.16 81.16
C LEU A 5 -24.38 10.17 79.77
N PHE A 6 -24.44 11.35 79.16
CA PHE A 6 -24.68 11.52 77.72
C PHE A 6 -23.42 11.11 76.96
N ASP A 7 -23.54 10.12 76.06
CA ASP A 7 -22.45 9.68 75.21
C ASP A 7 -22.46 10.45 73.87
N HIS A 8 -21.46 11.31 73.71
CA HIS A 8 -21.13 12.04 72.49
C HIS A 8 -20.15 11.22 71.66
N HIS A 9 -20.63 10.31 70.80
CA HIS A 9 -19.81 9.77 69.72
C HIS A 9 -20.63 9.50 68.45
N ARG A 10 -20.96 10.57 67.72
CA ARG A 10 -21.07 10.51 66.26
C ARG A 10 -19.64 10.47 65.70
N LEU A 11 -19.15 9.27 65.42
CA LEU A 11 -17.95 9.07 64.64
C LEU A 11 -18.19 9.62 63.23
N SER A 12 -17.50 10.71 62.94
CA SER A 12 -17.29 11.25 61.60
C SER A 12 -16.60 10.18 60.75
N THR A 13 -17.31 9.68 59.75
CA THR A 13 -16.74 8.95 58.62
C THR A 13 -15.65 9.81 57.96
N PRO A 14 -14.47 9.26 57.63
CA PRO A 14 -13.47 10.01 56.89
C PRO A 14 -14.05 10.38 55.53
N PHE A 15 -13.98 11.66 55.17
CA PHE A 15 -14.21 12.13 53.81
C PHE A 15 -13.35 11.30 52.85
N GLU A 16 -13.99 10.47 52.02
CA GLU A 16 -13.36 9.94 50.82
C GLU A 16 -12.98 11.15 49.95
N ILE A 17 -11.68 11.43 49.88
CA ILE A 17 -11.13 12.33 48.86
C ILE A 17 -11.50 11.68 47.52
N GLY A 18 -12.56 12.21 46.88
CA GLY A 18 -13.04 11.71 45.61
C GLY A 18 -11.87 11.58 44.64
N ARG A 19 -11.55 10.34 44.26
CA ARG A 19 -10.57 10.08 43.19
C ARG A 19 -11.06 10.88 41.98
N LEU A 20 -10.33 11.93 41.62
CA LEU A 20 -10.53 12.65 40.37
C LEU A 20 -10.57 11.61 39.24
N ILE A 21 -11.73 11.44 38.62
CA ILE A 21 -11.91 10.55 37.47
C ILE A 21 -10.95 11.05 36.39
N MET A 22 -10.09 10.14 35.91
CA MET A 22 -9.07 10.48 34.93
C MET A 22 -9.72 10.90 33.62
N ARG A 23 -9.30 12.04 33.07
CA ARG A 23 -9.80 12.53 31.77
C ARG A 23 -8.87 12.09 30.64
N VAL A 24 -9.44 11.49 29.61
CA VAL A 24 -8.70 10.87 28.50
C VAL A 24 -9.12 11.49 27.18
N LEU A 25 -8.16 12.05 26.44
CA LEU A 25 -8.35 12.47 25.06
C LEU A 25 -7.99 11.30 24.14
N CYS A 26 -8.92 10.84 23.32
CA CYS A 26 -8.65 9.86 22.27
C CYS A 26 -8.72 10.55 20.90
N VAL A 27 -7.76 10.28 20.01
CA VAL A 27 -7.73 10.90 18.67
C VAL A 27 -7.50 9.85 17.59
N ALA A 28 -8.48 9.67 16.70
CA ALA A 28 -8.40 8.75 15.56
C ALA A 28 -7.94 9.44 14.27
N GLU A 29 -7.53 8.69 13.25
CA GLU A 29 -7.05 9.24 11.96
C GLU A 29 -8.15 9.90 11.12
N LYS A 30 -9.39 9.41 11.26
CA LYS A 30 -10.54 9.79 10.43
C LYS A 30 -11.82 9.87 11.26
N PRO A 31 -12.79 10.75 10.92
CA PRO A 31 -14.06 10.85 11.65
C PRO A 31 -14.90 9.56 11.67
N SER A 32 -14.79 8.72 10.63
CA SER A 32 -15.46 7.42 10.59
C SER A 32 -14.92 6.46 11.65
N ILE A 33 -13.59 6.44 11.83
CA ILE A 33 -12.92 5.58 12.81
C ILE A 33 -13.24 6.05 14.23
N SER A 34 -13.19 7.36 14.50
CA SER A 34 -13.53 7.86 15.84
C SER A 34 -14.96 7.55 16.23
N LYS A 35 -15.92 7.64 15.29
CA LYS A 35 -17.31 7.25 15.52
C LYS A 35 -17.43 5.75 15.82
N ALA A 36 -16.85 4.89 14.98
CA ALA A 36 -16.94 3.44 15.18
C ALA A 36 -16.30 2.98 16.51
N VAL A 37 -15.13 3.52 16.85
CA VAL A 37 -14.47 3.24 18.13
C VAL A 37 -15.32 3.74 19.31
N THR A 38 -15.91 4.94 19.20
CA THR A 38 -16.84 5.47 20.21
C THR A 38 -18.02 4.53 20.42
N ASP A 39 -18.68 4.09 19.34
CA ASP A 39 -19.86 3.22 19.43
C ASP A 39 -19.52 1.89 20.13
N HIS A 40 -18.33 1.33 19.88
CA HIS A 40 -17.85 0.12 20.53
C HIS A 40 -17.49 0.30 22.00
N LEU A 41 -16.75 1.35 22.36
CA LEU A 41 -16.28 1.58 23.72
C LEU A 41 -17.41 2.07 24.63
N SER A 42 -18.27 2.95 24.13
CA SER A 42 -19.41 3.50 24.89
C SER A 42 -20.60 2.54 24.99
N GLY A 43 -20.61 1.46 24.21
CA GLY A 43 -21.79 0.60 24.07
C GLY A 43 -23.01 1.34 23.48
N GLY A 44 -22.78 2.41 22.71
CA GLY A 44 -23.81 3.28 22.15
C GLY A 44 -24.22 4.45 23.04
N GLN A 45 -23.67 4.58 24.25
CA GLN A 45 -23.98 5.67 25.16
C GLN A 45 -22.90 6.75 25.16
N SER A 46 -22.95 7.64 24.15
CA SER A 46 -22.04 8.79 24.04
C SER A 46 -22.79 10.11 23.82
N GLN A 47 -22.25 11.19 24.37
CA GLN A 47 -22.70 12.56 24.12
C GLN A 47 -21.86 13.16 22.99
N THR A 48 -22.48 13.59 21.90
CA THR A 48 -21.78 14.26 20.79
C THR A 48 -21.73 15.77 21.03
N ARG A 49 -20.54 16.37 20.87
CA ARG A 49 -20.30 17.81 20.87
C ARG A 49 -19.71 18.25 19.53
N ASN A 50 -20.21 19.36 19.00
CA ASN A 50 -19.70 19.95 17.77
C ASN A 50 -18.33 20.60 17.99
N THR A 51 -17.50 20.59 16.95
CA THR A 51 -16.25 21.37 16.90
C THR A 51 -16.39 22.48 15.86
N ASN A 52 -15.38 23.35 15.78
CA ASN A 52 -15.30 24.38 14.74
C ASN A 52 -15.00 23.81 13.34
N ASP A 53 -14.60 22.53 13.24
CA ASP A 53 -14.51 21.81 11.97
C ASP A 53 -15.84 21.08 11.68
N ARG A 54 -16.32 21.22 10.44
CA ARG A 54 -17.64 20.67 10.05
C ARG A 54 -17.72 19.15 10.11
N PHE A 55 -16.60 18.47 9.89
CA PHE A 55 -16.52 17.01 9.73
C PHE A 55 -16.07 16.30 11.01
N THR A 56 -15.49 17.04 11.96
CA THR A 56 -14.91 16.51 13.19
C THR A 56 -15.84 16.78 14.37
N LYS A 57 -16.09 15.75 15.18
CA LYS A 57 -16.93 15.82 16.38
C LYS A 57 -16.13 15.35 17.59
N ASN A 58 -16.55 15.79 18.78
CA ASN A 58 -16.04 15.28 20.05
C ASN A 58 -17.13 14.38 20.66
N TYR A 59 -16.81 13.12 20.91
CA TYR A 59 -17.71 12.15 21.53
C TYR A 59 -17.28 11.92 22.98
N CYS A 60 -18.16 12.24 23.93
CA CYS A 60 -17.90 12.13 25.35
C CYS A 60 -18.61 10.90 25.93
N PHE A 61 -17.89 10.04 26.64
CA PHE A 61 -18.41 8.83 27.29
C PHE A 61 -17.47 8.38 28.41
N SER A 62 -17.91 7.47 29.27
CA SER A 62 -17.04 6.88 30.29
C SER A 62 -16.64 5.45 29.89
N PHE A 63 -15.39 5.07 30.14
CA PHE A 63 -14.88 3.74 29.81
C PHE A 63 -13.81 3.28 30.80
N ASN A 64 -13.74 1.97 31.05
CA ASN A 64 -12.70 1.37 31.88
C ASN A 64 -11.58 0.80 31.00
N PHE A 65 -10.45 1.49 30.95
CA PHE A 65 -9.26 1.06 30.20
C PHE A 65 -8.45 -0.05 30.91
N GLY A 66 -8.90 -0.51 32.08
CA GLY A 66 -8.17 -1.45 32.93
C GLY A 66 -7.00 -0.78 33.67
N PRO A 67 -6.34 -1.48 34.60
CA PRO A 67 -5.20 -0.96 35.31
C PRO A 67 -4.05 -0.56 34.36
N PRO A 68 -3.32 0.54 34.63
CA PRO A 68 -3.43 1.44 35.80
C PRO A 68 -4.48 2.56 35.64
N TRP A 69 -5.17 2.63 34.50
CA TRP A 69 -6.05 3.76 34.13
C TRP A 69 -7.42 3.69 34.79
N ASN A 70 -7.97 2.47 34.90
CA ASN A 70 -9.29 2.18 35.46
C ASN A 70 -10.40 2.96 34.74
N GLN A 71 -11.45 3.34 35.47
CA GLN A 71 -12.57 4.12 34.94
C GLN A 71 -12.11 5.54 34.59
N CYS A 72 -12.39 5.97 33.36
CA CYS A 72 -12.00 7.25 32.81
C CYS A 72 -13.18 7.95 32.13
N ASP A 73 -13.14 9.28 32.12
CA ASP A 73 -13.99 10.11 31.26
C ASP A 73 -13.26 10.39 29.97
N VAL A 74 -13.86 10.00 28.85
CA VAL A 74 -13.24 9.97 27.53
C VAL A 74 -13.84 11.04 26.65
N THR A 75 -12.98 11.82 26.01
CA THR A 75 -13.33 12.62 24.84
C THR A 75 -12.64 12.01 23.62
N MET A 76 -13.40 11.39 22.73
CA MET A 76 -12.92 10.87 21.46
C MET A 76 -13.13 11.90 20.34
N THR A 77 -12.10 12.17 19.56
CA THR A 77 -12.15 13.04 18.37
C THR A 77 -11.35 12.43 17.23
N ALA A 78 -11.20 13.14 16.11
CA ALA A 78 -10.44 12.66 14.97
C ALA A 78 -9.63 13.77 14.29
N VAL A 79 -8.64 13.33 13.51
CA VAL A 79 -8.01 14.14 12.47
C VAL A 79 -8.59 13.78 11.09
N ARG A 80 -7.99 14.31 10.03
CA ARG A 80 -8.36 14.03 8.64
C ARG A 80 -7.08 13.76 7.83
N GLY A 81 -6.37 12.70 8.21
CA GLY A 81 -4.99 12.43 7.80
C GLY A 81 -3.98 13.37 8.45
N HIS A 82 -2.82 13.57 7.81
CA HIS A 82 -1.79 14.52 8.27
C HIS A 82 -2.37 15.92 8.52
N LEU A 83 -2.00 16.50 9.67
CA LEU A 83 -2.31 17.86 10.09
C LEU A 83 -1.17 18.82 9.72
N LEU A 84 0.06 18.31 9.71
CA LEU A 84 1.26 19.08 9.47
C LEU A 84 1.80 18.91 8.05
N GLY A 85 2.37 19.98 7.51
CA GLY A 85 3.11 19.99 6.26
C GLY A 85 4.52 20.51 6.47
N MET A 86 5.50 19.80 5.91
CA MET A 86 6.88 20.27 5.83
C MET A 86 7.05 21.15 4.59
N GLU A 87 7.59 22.35 4.79
CA GLU A 87 7.87 23.30 3.72
C GLU A 87 9.21 23.99 3.95
N PHE A 88 9.83 24.47 2.87
CA PHE A 88 10.94 25.41 3.01
C PHE A 88 10.47 26.75 3.56
N THR A 89 11.36 27.46 4.27
CA THR A 89 11.09 28.84 4.70
C THR A 89 10.77 29.75 3.51
N PRO A 90 10.03 30.86 3.69
CA PRO A 90 9.66 31.77 2.59
C PRO A 90 10.85 32.25 1.75
N ALA A 91 12.02 32.47 2.37
CA ALA A 91 13.26 32.86 1.70
C ALA A 91 13.73 31.85 0.64
N ASN A 92 13.34 30.57 0.76
CA ASN A 92 13.74 29.49 -0.13
C ASN A 92 12.64 29.09 -1.12
N LYS A 93 11.48 29.75 -1.11
CA LYS A 93 10.36 29.42 -2.00
C LYS A 93 10.49 30.03 -3.40
N ASN A 94 11.22 31.13 -3.56
CA ASN A 94 11.48 31.73 -4.86
C ASN A 94 12.34 30.79 -5.73
N TRP A 95 11.95 30.61 -6.99
CA TRP A 95 12.63 29.71 -7.93
C TRP A 95 13.87 30.33 -8.57
N GLN A 96 14.01 31.65 -8.54
CA GLN A 96 15.15 32.37 -9.10
C GLN A 96 16.35 32.36 -8.15
N TYR A 97 16.11 32.48 -6.85
CA TYR A 97 17.14 32.49 -5.82
C TYR A 97 16.53 32.01 -4.48
N PRO A 98 17.24 31.24 -3.64
CA PRO A 98 18.62 30.74 -3.81
C PRO A 98 18.75 29.61 -4.84
N PRO A 99 19.98 29.31 -5.32
CA PRO A 99 20.20 28.30 -6.34
C PRO A 99 19.74 26.91 -5.87
N PRO A 100 19.35 26.01 -6.79
CA PRO A 100 18.68 24.77 -6.39
C PRO A 100 19.51 23.83 -5.51
N ASP A 101 20.85 23.89 -5.57
CA ASP A 101 21.74 23.09 -4.72
C ASP A 101 21.62 23.47 -3.23
N SER A 102 21.32 24.73 -2.93
CA SER A 102 21.18 25.21 -1.54
C SER A 102 20.01 24.51 -0.81
N LEU A 103 19.01 24.02 -1.55
CA LEU A 103 17.82 23.37 -1.01
C LEU A 103 18.12 22.04 -0.31
N PHE A 104 19.27 21.42 -0.59
CA PHE A 104 19.73 20.24 0.14
C PHE A 104 19.95 20.53 1.63
N HIS A 105 20.32 21.77 1.99
CA HIS A 105 20.61 22.18 3.37
C HIS A 105 19.69 23.29 3.89
N ALA A 106 18.84 23.84 3.03
CA ALA A 106 17.93 24.92 3.41
C ALA A 106 17.04 24.54 4.61
N PRO A 107 16.73 25.50 5.49
CA PRO A 107 15.88 25.24 6.65
C PRO A 107 14.45 24.90 6.22
N ILE A 108 13.90 23.88 6.88
CA ILE A 108 12.51 23.46 6.73
C ILE A 108 11.71 23.84 7.96
N VAL A 109 10.45 24.17 7.76
CA VAL A 109 9.49 24.46 8.82
C VAL A 109 8.31 23.51 8.70
N THR A 110 7.76 23.11 9.83
CA THR A 110 6.56 22.29 9.89
C THR A 110 5.41 23.15 10.34
N THR A 111 4.36 23.23 9.52
CA THR A 111 3.20 24.10 9.79
C THR A 111 1.89 23.33 9.68
N VAL A 112 0.88 23.74 10.45
CA VAL A 112 -0.46 23.18 10.34
C VAL A 112 -1.08 23.67 9.04
N ALA A 113 -1.59 22.74 8.23
CA ALA A 113 -2.27 23.09 6.98
C ALA A 113 -3.48 24.01 7.25
N SER A 114 -3.73 24.97 6.36
CA SER A 114 -4.74 26.01 6.57
C SER A 114 -6.15 25.44 6.79
N ASP A 115 -6.51 24.36 6.10
CA ASP A 115 -7.79 23.66 6.24
C ASP A 115 -7.88 22.75 7.47
N LYS A 116 -6.80 22.63 8.26
CA LYS A 116 -6.69 21.77 9.45
C LYS A 116 -6.55 22.55 10.75
N LYS A 117 -6.47 23.88 10.71
CA LYS A 117 -6.31 24.73 11.90
C LYS A 117 -7.37 24.46 12.96
N ALA A 118 -8.65 24.43 12.56
CA ALA A 118 -9.75 24.15 13.48
C ALA A 118 -9.65 22.77 14.18
N VAL A 119 -9.09 21.76 13.49
CA VAL A 119 -8.85 20.43 14.07
C VAL A 119 -7.68 20.47 15.05
N ALA A 120 -6.60 21.16 14.70
CA ALA A 120 -5.43 21.33 15.56
C ALA A 120 -5.79 22.11 16.84
N ASP A 121 -6.55 23.19 16.71
CA ASP A 121 -7.03 24.01 17.83
C ASP A 121 -7.94 23.17 18.75
N ASN A 122 -8.81 22.32 18.19
CA ASN A 122 -9.64 21.42 18.98
C ASN A 122 -8.79 20.44 19.81
N ILE A 123 -7.76 19.82 19.22
CA ILE A 123 -6.85 18.91 19.94
C ILE A 123 -6.15 19.65 21.08
N GLU A 124 -5.61 20.83 20.81
CA GLU A 124 -4.93 21.65 21.81
C GLU A 124 -5.87 22.02 22.97
N GLN A 125 -7.09 22.47 22.66
CA GLN A 125 -8.09 22.84 23.65
C GLN A 125 -8.55 21.66 24.51
N GLN A 126 -8.82 20.50 23.91
CA GLN A 126 -9.24 19.32 24.67
C GLN A 126 -8.09 18.79 25.54
N ALA A 127 -6.84 18.84 25.06
CA ALA A 127 -5.68 18.36 25.78
C ALA A 127 -5.42 19.12 27.10
N ARG A 128 -5.78 20.41 27.19
CA ARG A 128 -5.63 21.24 28.40
C ARG A 128 -6.28 20.61 29.65
N TYR A 129 -7.37 19.87 29.45
CA TYR A 129 -8.18 19.31 30.54
C TYR A 129 -8.08 17.80 30.69
N CYS A 130 -7.19 17.14 29.92
CA CYS A 130 -7.02 15.69 29.93
C CYS A 130 -5.68 15.30 30.59
N ASP A 131 -5.62 14.12 31.20
CA ASP A 131 -4.43 13.58 31.86
C ASP A 131 -3.67 12.60 30.95
N LEU A 132 -4.40 11.96 30.03
CA LEU A 132 -3.89 10.98 29.10
C LEU A 132 -4.40 11.27 27.69
N LEU A 133 -3.49 11.21 26.72
CA LEU A 133 -3.78 11.12 25.29
C LEU A 133 -3.62 9.67 24.83
N ILE A 134 -4.64 9.12 24.16
CA ILE A 134 -4.56 7.83 23.47
C ILE A 134 -4.69 8.05 21.97
N VAL A 135 -3.66 7.64 21.22
CA VAL A 135 -3.64 7.69 19.76
C VAL A 135 -4.35 6.46 19.18
N TRP A 136 -5.32 6.71 18.30
CA TRP A 136 -6.16 5.71 17.60
C TRP A 136 -6.03 5.83 16.08
N THR A 137 -4.86 6.24 15.58
CA THR A 137 -4.56 6.26 14.13
C THR A 137 -4.46 4.85 13.55
N ASP A 138 -4.50 4.69 12.22
CA ASP A 138 -4.32 3.38 11.62
C ASP A 138 -2.93 2.81 11.99
N CYS A 139 -2.78 1.48 12.09
CA CYS A 139 -1.56 0.86 12.65
C CYS A 139 -0.47 0.60 11.61
N ASP A 140 -0.21 1.59 10.75
CA ASP A 140 0.93 1.61 9.83
C ASP A 140 1.91 2.75 10.15
N ARG A 141 3.00 2.85 9.38
CA ARG A 141 4.03 3.88 9.60
C ARG A 141 3.46 5.30 9.49
N GLU A 142 2.54 5.54 8.54
CA GLU A 142 1.94 6.85 8.34
C GLU A 142 1.05 7.20 9.54
N GLY A 143 0.28 6.24 10.06
CA GLY A 143 -0.52 6.41 11.27
C GLY A 143 0.31 6.68 12.53
N GLU A 144 1.49 6.07 12.69
CA GLU A 144 2.41 6.40 13.79
C GLU A 144 2.95 7.84 13.66
N ASN A 145 3.26 8.29 12.43
CA ASN A 145 3.69 9.66 12.17
C ASN A 145 2.58 10.68 12.45
N ILE A 146 1.35 10.44 12.00
CA ILE A 146 0.17 11.26 12.35
C ILE A 146 -0.03 11.26 13.87
N GLY A 147 0.18 10.12 14.53
CA GLY A 147 0.18 10.00 15.99
C GLY A 147 1.16 10.98 16.65
N ARG A 148 2.38 11.09 16.14
CA ARG A 148 3.38 12.06 16.62
C ARG A 148 2.94 13.50 16.40
N GLU A 149 2.31 13.81 15.26
CA GLU A 149 1.74 15.16 15.02
C GLU A 149 0.68 15.52 16.07
N ILE A 150 -0.23 14.59 16.37
CA ILE A 150 -1.26 14.74 17.40
C ILE A 150 -0.63 14.98 18.77
N VAL A 151 0.39 14.20 19.13
CA VAL A 151 1.14 14.36 20.39
C VAL A 151 1.76 15.76 20.47
N GLY A 152 2.39 16.23 19.40
CA GLY A 152 2.97 17.57 19.33
C GLY A 152 1.94 18.67 19.59
N LEU A 153 0.74 18.55 19.02
CA LEU A 153 -0.36 19.50 19.22
C LEU A 153 -0.97 19.40 20.63
N ALA A 154 -1.19 18.20 21.14
CA ALA A 154 -1.71 18.00 22.49
C ALA A 154 -0.76 18.55 23.57
N LYS A 155 0.55 18.38 23.38
CA LYS A 155 1.58 18.93 24.29
C LYS A 155 1.65 20.46 24.29
N LYS A 156 1.19 21.15 23.24
CA LYS A 156 1.00 22.61 23.28
C LYS A 156 -0.09 23.01 24.28
N GLY A 157 -1.16 22.21 24.37
CA GLY A 157 -2.24 22.42 25.34
C GLY A 157 -1.86 22.02 26.76
N LYS A 158 -1.18 20.88 26.94
CA LYS A 158 -0.68 20.39 28.23
C LYS A 158 0.65 19.65 28.06
N PRO A 159 1.81 20.29 28.35
CA PRO A 159 3.13 19.70 28.13
C PRO A 159 3.36 18.38 28.88
N THR A 160 2.69 18.20 30.02
CA THR A 160 2.81 17.02 30.90
C THR A 160 1.81 15.91 30.61
N ILE A 161 1.00 16.02 29.54
CA ILE A 161 0.02 14.99 29.18
C ILE A 161 0.71 13.65 28.91
N ARG A 162 0.20 12.57 29.51
CA ARG A 162 0.70 11.21 29.28
C ARG A 162 0.25 10.76 27.89
N VAL A 163 1.05 9.95 27.20
CA VAL A 163 0.73 9.48 25.85
C VAL A 163 0.71 7.96 25.81
N LYS A 164 -0.28 7.39 25.16
CA LYS A 164 -0.40 5.97 24.83
C LYS A 164 -0.96 5.77 23.43
N ARG A 165 -0.82 4.55 22.93
CA ARG A 165 -1.17 4.12 21.58
C ARG A 165 -2.02 2.85 21.64
N ALA A 166 -3.19 2.86 21.00
CA ALA A 166 -4.02 1.67 20.84
C ALA A 166 -3.66 0.95 19.53
N LYS A 167 -3.36 -0.35 19.56
CA LYS A 167 -3.04 -1.14 18.36
C LYS A 167 -4.18 -2.06 17.95
N PHE A 168 -4.63 -1.96 16.70
CA PHE A 168 -5.74 -2.74 16.14
C PHE A 168 -5.54 -3.02 14.63
N SER A 169 -6.12 -4.12 14.14
CA SER A 169 -6.04 -4.53 12.72
C SER A 169 -7.38 -4.55 12.00
N ASN A 170 -8.47 -4.38 12.74
CA ASN A 170 -9.83 -4.23 12.24
C ASN A 170 -10.64 -3.43 13.27
N ILE A 171 -11.83 -2.98 12.87
CA ILE A 171 -12.74 -2.16 13.68
C ILE A 171 -13.84 -3.04 14.30
N GLU A 172 -13.60 -4.34 14.53
CA GLU A 172 -14.55 -5.18 15.26
C GLU A 172 -14.50 -4.85 16.76
N ARG A 173 -15.66 -4.88 17.42
CA ARG A 173 -15.82 -4.53 18.84
C ARG A 173 -14.79 -5.22 19.75
N THR A 174 -14.56 -6.52 19.54
CA THR A 174 -13.62 -7.33 20.33
C THR A 174 -12.19 -6.79 20.23
N HIS A 175 -11.73 -6.53 19.02
CA HIS A 175 -10.40 -5.97 18.75
C HIS A 175 -10.24 -4.56 19.32
N VAL A 176 -11.25 -3.70 19.17
CA VAL A 176 -11.22 -2.33 19.71
C VAL A 176 -11.16 -2.34 21.24
N ILE A 177 -11.96 -3.16 21.91
CA ILE A 177 -11.92 -3.30 23.38
C ILE A 177 -10.58 -3.87 23.85
N GLN A 178 -10.04 -4.87 23.14
CA GLN A 178 -8.73 -5.44 23.46
C GLN A 178 -7.61 -4.41 23.28
N ALA A 179 -7.65 -3.60 22.23
CA ALA A 179 -6.71 -2.51 21.99
C ALA A 179 -6.77 -1.45 23.10
N ALA A 180 -7.98 -1.10 23.56
CA ALA A 180 -8.17 -0.15 24.66
C ALA A 180 -7.62 -0.70 26.00
N LYS A 181 -7.67 -2.00 26.22
CA LYS A 181 -7.13 -2.64 27.44
C LYS A 181 -5.62 -2.92 27.39
N ASN A 182 -5.02 -2.94 26.21
CA ASN A 182 -3.60 -3.26 26.00
C ASN A 182 -2.88 -2.10 25.31
N LEU A 183 -2.91 -0.94 25.96
CA LEU A 183 -2.26 0.27 25.45
C LEU A 183 -0.74 0.14 25.47
N VAL A 184 -0.09 0.56 24.39
CA VAL A 184 1.37 0.57 24.23
C VAL A 184 1.89 2.00 24.08
N ASP A 185 3.20 2.16 23.95
CA ASP A 185 3.80 3.45 23.59
C ASP A 185 3.79 3.66 22.08
N LEU A 186 3.79 4.93 21.67
CA LEU A 186 3.92 5.33 20.27
C LEU A 186 5.29 4.92 19.74
N ASP A 187 5.34 4.38 18.52
CA ASP A 187 6.59 3.92 17.93
C ASP A 187 7.32 5.08 17.23
N GLU A 188 8.14 5.80 18.00
CA GLU A 188 8.92 6.93 17.51
C GLU A 188 9.86 6.55 16.36
N ARG A 189 10.32 5.30 16.27
CA ARG A 189 11.21 4.88 15.18
C ARG A 189 10.45 4.77 13.86
N GLN A 190 9.19 4.34 13.89
CA GLN A 190 8.35 4.34 12.70
C GLN A 190 8.02 5.76 12.24
N ALA A 191 7.67 6.64 13.17
CA ALA A 191 7.40 8.04 12.85
C ALA A 191 8.66 8.75 12.32
N ASP A 192 9.85 8.47 12.85
CA ASP A 192 11.14 8.98 12.36
C ASP A 192 11.43 8.56 10.92
N ALA A 193 11.11 7.32 10.55
CA ALA A 193 11.29 6.83 9.20
C ALA A 193 10.38 7.56 8.20
N VAL A 194 9.13 7.85 8.57
CA VAL A 194 8.23 8.65 7.72
C VAL A 194 8.73 10.08 7.60
N ASP A 195 9.14 10.71 8.70
CA ASP A 195 9.68 12.06 8.66
C ASP A 195 10.94 12.16 7.78
N ALA A 196 11.87 11.20 7.92
CA ALA A 196 13.07 11.12 7.10
C ALA A 196 12.71 11.01 5.61
N ARG A 197 11.76 10.13 5.27
CA ARG A 197 11.27 9.96 3.89
C ARG A 197 10.67 11.26 3.35
N MET A 198 9.80 11.91 4.12
CA MET A 198 9.15 13.17 3.74
C MET A 198 10.17 14.29 3.49
N GLU A 199 11.17 14.42 4.37
CA GLU A 199 12.23 15.41 4.22
C GLU A 199 13.12 15.14 3.00
N LEU A 200 13.52 13.89 2.77
CA LEU A 200 14.30 13.51 1.58
C LEU A 200 13.52 13.78 0.31
N ASP A 201 12.25 13.36 0.24
CA ASP A 201 11.39 13.58 -0.91
C ASP A 201 11.18 15.09 -1.17
N LEU A 202 11.03 15.92 -0.12
CA LEU A 202 10.94 17.37 -0.22
C LEU A 202 12.23 17.97 -0.79
N ARG A 203 13.39 17.68 -0.16
CA ARG A 203 14.68 18.27 -0.54
C ARG A 203 15.09 17.88 -1.94
N ILE A 204 15.12 16.58 -2.23
CA ILE A 204 15.53 16.04 -3.52
C ILE A 204 14.53 16.48 -4.60
N GLY A 205 13.23 16.36 -4.31
CA GLY A 205 12.17 16.72 -5.26
C GLY A 205 12.25 18.18 -5.67
N TYR A 206 12.32 19.11 -4.72
CA TYR A 206 12.40 20.54 -5.02
C TYR A 206 13.72 20.93 -5.70
N ALA A 207 14.86 20.41 -5.26
CA ALA A 207 16.16 20.71 -5.85
C ALA A 207 16.20 20.35 -7.35
N PHE A 208 15.89 19.09 -7.67
CA PHE A 208 15.88 18.63 -9.06
C PHE A 208 14.74 19.26 -9.87
N THR A 209 13.53 19.41 -9.32
CA THR A 209 12.40 20.02 -10.05
C THR A 209 12.71 21.47 -10.43
N ARG A 210 13.23 22.27 -9.48
CA ARG A 210 13.61 23.66 -9.74
C ARG A 210 14.69 23.70 -10.81
N PHE A 211 15.75 22.91 -10.64
CA PHE A 211 16.87 22.85 -11.57
C PHE A 211 16.47 22.45 -12.99
N LEU A 212 15.69 21.38 -13.15
CA LEU A 212 15.22 20.91 -14.46
C LEU A 212 14.32 21.95 -15.12
N THR A 213 13.38 22.49 -14.37
CA THR A 213 12.42 23.45 -14.90
C THR A 213 13.11 24.74 -15.36
N THR A 214 13.99 25.32 -14.55
CA THR A 214 14.69 26.56 -14.92
C THR A 214 15.61 26.37 -16.13
N ASN A 215 16.32 25.24 -16.22
CA ASN A 215 17.27 24.98 -17.31
C ASN A 215 16.60 24.58 -18.63
N LEU A 216 15.51 23.81 -18.58
CA LEU A 216 14.86 23.30 -19.80
C LEU A 216 13.83 24.28 -20.36
N ARG A 217 13.26 25.18 -19.54
CA ARG A 217 12.43 26.30 -20.04
C ARG A 217 13.14 27.17 -21.06
N ALA A 218 14.46 27.33 -20.89
CA ALA A 218 15.30 28.10 -21.82
C ALA A 218 15.35 27.51 -23.23
N LEU A 219 14.93 26.26 -23.44
CA LEU A 219 14.81 25.66 -24.78
C LEU A 219 13.57 26.14 -25.55
N GLY A 220 12.64 26.83 -24.89
CA GLY A 220 11.44 27.36 -25.53
C GLY A 220 10.37 26.31 -25.83
N GLY A 221 9.50 26.63 -26.78
CA GLY A 221 8.40 25.76 -27.23
C GLY A 221 7.49 25.31 -26.09
N PRO A 222 7.07 24.02 -26.06
CA PRO A 222 6.10 23.55 -25.08
C PRO A 222 6.65 23.57 -23.64
N LEU A 223 7.96 23.72 -23.44
CA LEU A 223 8.59 23.66 -22.11
C LEU A 223 8.47 24.95 -21.30
N VAL A 224 8.19 26.10 -21.93
CA VAL A 224 8.19 27.43 -21.29
C VAL A 224 7.28 27.50 -20.07
N GLU A 225 6.07 26.93 -20.18
CA GLU A 225 5.05 27.00 -19.12
C GLU A 225 5.03 25.74 -18.24
N MET A 226 5.76 24.68 -18.61
CA MET A 226 5.74 23.43 -17.87
C MET A 226 6.55 23.51 -16.58
N ILE A 227 6.07 22.78 -15.56
CA ILE A 227 6.87 22.40 -14.40
C ILE A 227 7.36 20.98 -14.65
N ILE A 228 8.68 20.81 -14.72
CA ILE A 228 9.32 19.52 -14.99
C ILE A 228 9.70 18.92 -13.65
N SER A 229 8.75 18.18 -13.07
CA SER A 229 8.90 17.55 -11.76
C SER A 229 9.90 16.39 -11.79
N TYR A 230 10.71 16.31 -10.74
CA TYR A 230 11.50 15.14 -10.40
C TYR A 230 11.07 14.61 -9.02
N GLY A 231 11.00 13.30 -8.89
CA GLY A 231 10.81 12.63 -7.61
C GLY A 231 11.66 11.37 -7.55
N SER A 232 12.31 11.14 -6.41
CA SER A 232 13.23 10.02 -6.17
C SER A 232 12.61 8.64 -6.48
N CYS A 233 11.28 8.50 -6.33
CA CYS A 233 10.52 7.30 -6.71
C CYS A 233 9.81 7.44 -8.08
N GLN A 234 9.36 8.64 -8.45
CA GLN A 234 8.65 8.90 -9.70
C GLN A 234 9.56 8.65 -10.92
N PHE A 235 10.80 9.11 -10.86
CA PHE A 235 11.75 9.06 -11.96
C PHE A 235 12.15 7.62 -12.36
N PRO A 236 12.57 6.73 -11.44
CA PRO A 236 12.82 5.34 -11.80
C PRO A 236 11.54 4.56 -12.19
N THR A 237 10.37 4.99 -11.72
CA THR A 237 9.08 4.40 -12.16
C THR A 237 8.82 4.71 -13.63
N LEU A 238 9.07 5.95 -14.07
CA LEU A 238 9.06 6.31 -15.49
C LEU A 238 10.13 5.55 -16.27
N GLY A 239 11.31 5.32 -15.66
CA GLY A 239 12.38 4.51 -16.24
C GLY A 239 11.93 3.12 -16.68
N PHE A 240 11.10 2.42 -15.89
CA PHE A 240 10.54 1.13 -16.29
C PHE A 240 9.63 1.21 -17.53
N VAL A 241 8.85 2.29 -17.65
CA VAL A 241 7.93 2.50 -18.78
C VAL A 241 8.73 2.79 -20.05
N VAL A 242 9.75 3.65 -19.97
CA VAL A 242 10.63 4.00 -21.09
C VAL A 242 11.47 2.80 -21.54
N ASP A 243 12.05 2.05 -20.60
CA ASP A 243 12.78 0.81 -20.90
C ASP A 243 11.91 -0.19 -21.65
N ARG A 244 10.68 -0.43 -21.17
CA ARG A 244 9.73 -1.33 -21.85
C ARG A 244 9.34 -0.82 -23.24
N TYR A 245 9.13 0.48 -23.39
CA TYR A 245 8.79 1.10 -24.68
C TYR A 245 9.90 0.87 -25.71
N PHE A 246 11.17 1.14 -25.37
CA PHE A 246 12.27 0.92 -26.29
C PHE A 246 12.54 -0.56 -26.57
N ARG A 247 12.34 -1.46 -25.60
CA ARG A 247 12.41 -2.91 -25.86
C ARG A 247 11.40 -3.37 -26.90
N VAL A 248 10.19 -2.79 -26.89
CA VAL A 248 9.15 -3.09 -27.90
C VAL A 248 9.48 -2.41 -29.23
N LYS A 249 9.85 -1.13 -29.21
CA LYS A 249 10.17 -0.36 -30.42
C LYS A 249 11.36 -0.93 -31.19
N ASN A 250 12.39 -1.39 -30.46
CA ASN A 250 13.63 -1.92 -31.03
C ASN A 250 13.59 -3.44 -31.20
N PHE A 251 12.45 -4.09 -30.93
CA PHE A 251 12.29 -5.52 -31.16
C PHE A 251 12.26 -5.78 -32.67
N VAL A 252 13.16 -6.64 -33.15
CA VAL A 252 13.16 -7.12 -34.53
C VAL A 252 12.48 -8.49 -34.55
N PRO A 253 11.26 -8.62 -35.11
CA PRO A 253 10.59 -9.91 -35.19
C PRO A 253 11.34 -10.87 -36.09
N GLU A 254 11.58 -12.08 -35.60
CA GLU A 254 12.21 -13.15 -36.37
C GLU A 254 11.16 -14.16 -36.82
N GLN A 255 11.12 -14.45 -38.12
CA GLN A 255 10.23 -15.48 -38.66
C GLN A 255 10.69 -16.86 -38.18
N PHE A 256 9.74 -17.67 -37.74
CA PHE A 256 9.99 -19.05 -37.34
C PHE A 256 8.94 -19.98 -37.96
N TRP A 257 9.30 -21.25 -38.04
CA TRP A 257 8.46 -22.33 -38.54
C TRP A 257 8.36 -23.43 -37.50
N SER A 258 7.19 -24.07 -37.42
CA SER A 258 6.93 -25.21 -36.55
C SER A 258 6.08 -26.23 -37.29
N ILE A 259 6.22 -27.51 -36.95
CA ILE A 259 5.46 -28.61 -37.54
C ILE A 259 4.38 -29.03 -36.53
N HIS A 260 3.11 -28.96 -36.91
CA HIS A 260 2.01 -29.46 -36.09
C HIS A 260 1.38 -30.67 -36.76
N VAL A 261 1.19 -31.75 -36.00
CA VAL A 261 0.48 -32.94 -36.48
C VAL A 261 -0.87 -32.96 -35.81
N ASN A 262 -1.94 -32.92 -36.61
CA ASN A 262 -3.30 -33.05 -36.14
C ASN A 262 -3.76 -34.50 -36.37
N HIS A 263 -4.39 -35.10 -35.37
CA HIS A 263 -5.00 -36.41 -35.49
C HIS A 263 -6.44 -36.36 -34.99
N THR A 264 -7.35 -37.04 -35.68
CA THR A 264 -8.75 -37.16 -35.28
C THR A 264 -9.09 -38.63 -35.12
N GLN A 265 -9.57 -38.99 -33.94
CA GLN A 265 -10.00 -40.34 -33.59
C GLN A 265 -11.27 -40.24 -32.75
N GLU A 266 -12.32 -40.98 -33.11
CA GLU A 266 -13.59 -41.02 -32.35
C GLU A 266 -14.18 -39.61 -32.07
N GLY A 267 -14.11 -38.71 -33.06
CA GLY A 267 -14.57 -37.32 -32.93
C GLY A 267 -13.65 -36.41 -32.09
N LYS A 268 -12.61 -36.94 -31.44
CA LYS A 268 -11.63 -36.16 -30.69
C LYS A 268 -10.50 -35.72 -31.62
N LYS A 269 -10.26 -34.41 -31.69
CA LYS A 269 -9.16 -33.82 -32.46
C LYS A 269 -8.03 -33.44 -31.51
N VAL A 270 -6.85 -34.00 -31.74
CA VAL A 270 -5.65 -33.73 -30.95
C VAL A 270 -4.60 -33.05 -31.82
N LYS A 271 -3.98 -31.99 -31.31
CA LYS A 271 -2.86 -31.30 -31.92
C LYS A 271 -1.57 -31.69 -31.19
N PHE A 272 -0.69 -32.43 -31.85
CA PHE A 272 0.62 -32.78 -31.31
C PHE A 272 1.61 -31.63 -31.54
N ALA A 273 2.18 -31.13 -30.45
CA ALA A 273 3.24 -30.14 -30.47
C ALA A 273 4.57 -30.78 -30.87
N TRP A 274 5.35 -30.10 -31.72
CA TRP A 274 6.66 -30.58 -32.12
C TRP A 274 7.63 -30.58 -30.94
N SER A 275 8.38 -31.66 -30.75
CA SER A 275 9.39 -31.74 -29.69
C SER A 275 10.51 -30.70 -29.83
N ARG A 276 10.75 -30.19 -31.04
CA ARG A 276 11.71 -29.10 -31.29
C ARG A 276 11.09 -27.70 -31.08
N ASN A 277 9.81 -27.61 -30.73
CA ASN A 277 9.03 -26.38 -30.64
C ASN A 277 8.97 -25.63 -31.99
N ARG A 278 10.00 -24.85 -32.33
CA ARG A 278 10.11 -24.05 -33.56
C ARG A 278 11.57 -23.93 -34.01
N LEU A 279 11.80 -23.72 -35.30
CA LEU A 279 13.10 -23.37 -35.87
C LEU A 279 13.00 -22.08 -36.70
N PHE A 280 14.12 -21.37 -36.84
CA PHE A 280 14.23 -20.11 -37.58
C PHE A 280 14.83 -20.28 -38.98
N ASP A 281 15.09 -21.52 -39.39
CA ASP A 281 15.55 -21.84 -40.74
C ASP A 281 14.45 -22.57 -41.51
N ARG A 282 13.98 -21.95 -42.59
CA ARG A 282 12.89 -22.49 -43.40
C ARG A 282 13.30 -23.81 -44.05
N MET A 283 14.52 -23.90 -44.58
CA MET A 283 14.97 -25.06 -45.35
C MET A 283 15.06 -26.32 -44.48
N ALA A 284 15.60 -26.19 -43.27
CA ALA A 284 15.65 -27.25 -42.27
C ALA A 284 14.25 -27.72 -41.90
N VAL A 285 13.29 -26.81 -41.69
CA VAL A 285 11.91 -27.21 -41.38
C VAL A 285 11.24 -27.87 -42.57
N THR A 286 11.46 -27.39 -43.81
CA THR A 286 10.92 -28.02 -45.02
C THR A 286 11.43 -29.46 -45.16
N ILE A 287 12.74 -29.70 -45.01
CA ILE A 287 13.32 -31.05 -45.08
C ILE A 287 12.71 -31.98 -44.01
N LEU A 288 12.54 -31.48 -42.79
CA LEU A 288 11.92 -32.25 -41.70
C LEU A 288 10.43 -32.51 -41.96
N TYR A 289 9.73 -31.54 -42.53
CA TYR A 289 8.32 -31.64 -42.89
C TYR A 289 8.07 -32.64 -44.01
N GLU A 290 8.90 -32.64 -45.06
CA GLU A 290 8.85 -33.63 -46.14
C GLU A 290 9.03 -35.06 -45.60
N ARG A 291 10.00 -35.26 -44.69
CA ARG A 291 10.17 -36.55 -44.00
C ARG A 291 8.93 -36.97 -43.22
N CYS A 292 8.23 -36.02 -42.59
CA CYS A 292 6.96 -36.29 -41.89
C CYS A 292 5.85 -36.70 -42.86
N ILE A 293 5.72 -36.04 -44.02
CA ILE A 293 4.74 -36.41 -45.06
C ILE A 293 4.99 -37.83 -45.58
N LEU A 294 6.26 -38.15 -45.84
CA LEU A 294 6.65 -39.46 -46.36
C LEU A 294 6.37 -40.61 -45.38
N ALA A 295 6.49 -40.36 -44.06
CA ALA A 295 6.29 -41.39 -43.06
C ALA A 295 4.84 -41.94 -42.98
N ARG A 296 3.83 -41.12 -43.32
CA ARG A 296 2.37 -41.42 -43.36
C ARG A 296 1.72 -42.00 -42.09
N THR A 297 2.51 -42.49 -41.14
CA THR A 297 2.06 -43.16 -39.92
C THR A 297 2.82 -42.58 -38.73
N ALA A 298 2.12 -42.44 -37.60
CA ALA A 298 2.71 -42.04 -36.33
C ALA A 298 2.69 -43.23 -35.38
N LYS A 299 3.81 -43.48 -34.70
CA LYS A 299 3.91 -44.52 -33.66
C LYS A 299 3.96 -43.86 -32.29
N VAL A 300 3.09 -44.30 -31.39
CA VAL A 300 3.18 -43.91 -29.97
C VAL A 300 4.45 -44.53 -29.39
N THR A 301 5.41 -43.69 -29.02
CA THR A 301 6.71 -44.13 -28.46
C THR A 301 6.69 -44.22 -26.94
N LYS A 302 5.89 -43.38 -26.28
CA LYS A 302 5.79 -43.30 -24.83
C LYS A 302 4.45 -42.69 -24.41
N VAL A 303 3.77 -43.33 -23.46
CA VAL A 303 2.64 -42.75 -22.73
C VAL A 303 3.09 -42.58 -21.29
N GLN A 304 2.96 -41.37 -20.74
CA GLN A 304 3.32 -41.10 -19.36
C GLN A 304 2.24 -40.26 -18.70
N GLU A 305 1.71 -40.79 -17.61
CA GLU A 305 0.84 -40.07 -16.71
C GLU A 305 1.65 -39.62 -15.49
N LYS A 306 1.50 -38.36 -15.12
CA LYS A 306 2.07 -37.82 -13.87
C LYS A 306 0.98 -37.03 -13.16
N PRO A 307 0.73 -37.31 -11.87
CA PRO A 307 -0.19 -36.48 -11.10
C PRO A 307 0.41 -35.06 -11.00
N THR A 308 -0.34 -34.07 -11.46
CA THR A 308 -0.02 -32.65 -11.29
C THR A 308 -0.93 -32.05 -10.22
N ARG A 309 -0.51 -30.93 -9.63
CA ARG A 309 -1.30 -30.22 -8.61
C ARG A 309 -1.32 -28.74 -8.94
N LYS A 310 -2.52 -28.16 -8.96
CA LYS A 310 -2.71 -26.71 -8.95
C LYS A 310 -2.75 -26.25 -7.50
N TRP A 311 -1.79 -25.42 -7.10
CA TRP A 311 -1.71 -24.96 -5.72
C TRP A 311 -2.74 -23.87 -5.45
N LYS A 312 -3.35 -23.97 -4.26
CA LYS A 312 -4.14 -22.90 -3.64
C LYS A 312 -3.32 -21.61 -3.57
N PRO A 313 -3.91 -20.41 -3.67
CA PRO A 313 -3.16 -19.16 -3.55
C PRO A 313 -2.48 -19.02 -2.18
N LEU A 314 -1.64 -18.00 -2.03
CA LEU A 314 -1.18 -17.55 -0.71
C LEU A 314 -2.21 -16.56 -0.13
N PRO A 315 -2.23 -16.35 1.19
CA PRO A 315 -2.97 -15.27 1.83
C PRO A 315 -2.74 -13.91 1.16
N LEU A 316 -3.81 -13.13 1.01
CA LEU A 316 -3.85 -11.96 0.16
C LEU A 316 -3.06 -10.78 0.76
N THR A 317 -2.10 -10.25 0.00
CA THR A 317 -1.34 -9.03 0.35
C THR A 317 -1.87 -7.83 -0.43
N THR A 318 -1.45 -6.61 -0.06
CA THR A 318 -1.79 -5.39 -0.80
C THR A 318 -1.37 -5.46 -2.28
N VAL A 319 -0.18 -6.01 -2.56
CA VAL A 319 0.36 -6.07 -3.92
C VAL A 319 -0.46 -7.02 -4.79
N GLU A 320 -0.80 -8.19 -4.24
CA GLU A 320 -1.62 -9.17 -4.98
C GLU A 320 -3.06 -8.68 -5.18
N LEU A 321 -3.64 -7.99 -4.19
CA LEU A 321 -4.94 -7.32 -4.35
C LEU A 321 -4.91 -6.29 -5.49
N GLN A 322 -3.90 -5.41 -5.53
CA GLN A 322 -3.80 -4.38 -6.59
C GLN A 322 -3.60 -4.99 -7.98
N LYS A 323 -2.75 -6.03 -8.11
CA LYS A 323 -2.53 -6.75 -9.37
C LYS A 323 -3.82 -7.39 -9.87
N ALA A 324 -4.52 -8.10 -8.99
CA ALA A 324 -5.75 -8.78 -9.36
C ALA A 324 -6.88 -7.78 -9.67
N ALA A 325 -7.02 -6.71 -8.90
CA ALA A 325 -8.00 -5.66 -9.17
C ALA A 325 -7.77 -5.01 -10.55
N THR A 326 -6.50 -4.81 -10.96
CA THR A 326 -6.17 -4.29 -12.29
C THR A 326 -6.46 -5.32 -13.40
N ARG A 327 -6.02 -6.57 -13.20
CA ARG A 327 -6.13 -7.64 -14.20
C ARG A 327 -7.58 -8.10 -14.41
N LEU A 328 -8.30 -8.35 -13.32
CA LEU A 328 -9.63 -8.97 -13.30
C LEU A 328 -10.75 -7.95 -13.19
N LEU A 329 -10.59 -6.94 -12.34
CA LEU A 329 -11.66 -5.98 -12.04
C LEU A 329 -11.56 -4.67 -12.83
N ARG A 330 -10.50 -4.48 -13.61
CA ARG A 330 -10.22 -3.26 -14.38
C ARG A 330 -10.18 -1.99 -13.51
N MET A 331 -9.82 -2.12 -12.24
CA MET A 331 -9.63 -1.01 -11.31
C MET A 331 -8.15 -0.60 -11.31
N SER A 332 -7.86 0.69 -11.33
CA SER A 332 -6.49 1.14 -11.05
C SER A 332 -6.10 0.80 -9.61
N GLY A 333 -4.81 0.67 -9.33
CA GLY A 333 -4.33 0.41 -7.97
C GLY A 333 -4.80 1.44 -6.94
N GLN A 334 -4.98 2.71 -7.34
CA GLN A 334 -5.52 3.75 -6.47
C GLN A 334 -7.02 3.56 -6.18
N GLN A 335 -7.82 3.25 -7.21
CA GLN A 335 -9.24 2.94 -7.03
C GLN A 335 -9.42 1.72 -6.12
N ALA A 336 -8.66 0.65 -6.37
CA ALA A 336 -8.71 -0.58 -5.56
C ALA A 336 -8.39 -0.29 -4.08
N MET A 337 -7.36 0.51 -3.79
CA MET A 337 -7.01 0.86 -2.41
C MET A 337 -8.03 1.78 -1.74
N SER A 338 -8.61 2.74 -2.48
CA SER A 338 -9.67 3.60 -1.95
C SER A 338 -10.88 2.76 -1.53
N VAL A 339 -11.31 1.83 -2.40
CA VAL A 339 -12.45 0.94 -2.13
C VAL A 339 -12.13 -0.01 -0.98
N ALA A 340 -10.92 -0.57 -0.92
CA ALA A 340 -10.50 -1.44 0.18
C ALA A 340 -10.47 -0.69 1.52
N GLU A 341 -9.98 0.55 1.53
CA GLU A 341 -9.96 1.41 2.73
C GLU A 341 -11.38 1.73 3.21
N ASP A 342 -12.32 1.98 2.30
CA ASP A 342 -13.73 2.14 2.63
C ASP A 342 -14.36 0.87 3.21
N LEU A 343 -14.02 -0.31 2.66
CA LEU A 343 -14.47 -1.60 3.21
C LEU A 343 -13.92 -1.84 4.62
N TYR A 344 -12.65 -1.50 4.88
CA TYR A 344 -12.03 -1.57 6.20
C TYR A 344 -12.69 -0.61 7.19
N ASN A 345 -12.91 0.64 6.78
CA ASN A 345 -13.57 1.66 7.61
C ASN A 345 -15.01 1.27 8.00
N LYS A 346 -15.67 0.45 7.16
CA LYS A 346 -16.99 -0.14 7.44
C LYS A 346 -16.93 -1.45 8.22
N GLY A 347 -15.74 -1.94 8.56
CA GLY A 347 -15.52 -3.17 9.33
C GLY A 347 -15.67 -4.47 8.53
N PHE A 348 -15.71 -4.42 7.19
CA PHE A 348 -15.95 -5.61 6.37
C PHE A 348 -14.70 -6.44 6.10
N ILE A 349 -13.53 -5.80 6.05
CA ILE A 349 -12.24 -6.46 5.82
C ILE A 349 -11.19 -6.00 6.85
N SER A 350 -10.13 -6.78 6.99
CA SER A 350 -8.93 -6.38 7.73
C SER A 350 -8.20 -5.25 7.01
N TYR A 351 -7.28 -4.61 7.73
CA TYR A 351 -6.53 -3.47 7.21
C TYR A 351 -5.85 -3.80 5.86
N PRO A 352 -6.16 -3.07 4.76
CA PRO A 352 -5.81 -3.49 3.40
C PRO A 352 -4.36 -3.16 3.00
N ARG A 353 -3.55 -2.69 3.94
CA ARG A 353 -2.18 -2.19 3.73
C ARG A 353 -1.17 -3.07 4.47
N THR A 354 -1.09 -4.35 4.09
CA THR A 354 -0.19 -5.36 4.67
C THR A 354 0.73 -6.03 3.63
N GLU A 355 1.91 -6.44 4.07
CA GLU A 355 2.83 -7.32 3.32
C GLU A 355 2.75 -8.79 3.78
N THR A 356 1.94 -9.08 4.79
CA THR A 356 1.82 -10.39 5.42
C THR A 356 1.07 -11.36 4.50
N ASP A 357 1.73 -12.44 4.11
CA ASP A 357 1.19 -13.52 3.26
C ASP A 357 0.99 -14.83 4.04
N ARG A 358 0.72 -14.71 5.35
CA ARG A 358 0.51 -15.81 6.28
C ARG A 358 -0.42 -15.46 7.43
N PHE A 359 -1.29 -16.38 7.84
CA PHE A 359 -2.11 -16.19 9.04
C PHE A 359 -1.34 -16.64 10.29
N ASP A 360 -1.52 -15.88 11.37
CA ASP A 360 -1.13 -16.31 12.72
C ASP A 360 -1.95 -17.55 13.13
N LYS A 361 -1.34 -18.43 13.92
CA LYS A 361 -2.00 -19.60 14.50
C LYS A 361 -3.11 -19.23 15.49
N GLU A 362 -3.03 -18.05 16.10
CA GLU A 362 -4.02 -17.56 17.06
C GLU A 362 -5.33 -17.08 16.41
N ILE A 363 -5.32 -16.76 15.11
CA ILE A 363 -6.53 -16.33 14.41
C ILE A 363 -7.50 -17.51 14.25
N ASN A 364 -8.73 -17.33 14.73
CA ASN A 364 -9.80 -18.30 14.55
C ASN A 364 -10.43 -18.19 13.15
N LEU A 365 -9.75 -18.78 12.15
CA LEU A 365 -10.20 -18.79 10.76
C LEU A 365 -11.57 -19.46 10.57
N ARG A 366 -11.91 -20.47 11.38
CA ARG A 366 -13.22 -21.13 11.31
C ARG A 366 -14.36 -20.18 11.65
N ASN A 367 -14.17 -19.30 12.64
CA ASN A 367 -15.15 -18.26 12.97
C ASN A 367 -15.35 -17.28 11.79
N LEU A 368 -14.26 -16.87 11.13
CA LEU A 368 -14.35 -16.01 9.95
C LEU A 368 -15.13 -16.67 8.81
N VAL A 369 -14.93 -17.98 8.58
CA VAL A 369 -15.70 -18.78 7.61
C VAL A 369 -17.17 -18.89 8.02
N GLN A 370 -17.46 -19.13 9.30
CA GLN A 370 -18.83 -19.20 9.83
C GLN A 370 -19.63 -17.94 9.53
N LYS A 371 -19.01 -16.77 9.68
CA LYS A 371 -19.62 -15.48 9.34
C LYS A 371 -19.98 -15.35 7.85
N GLN A 372 -19.55 -16.26 6.96
CA GLN A 372 -19.81 -16.21 5.51
C GLN A 372 -20.93 -17.14 5.01
N THR A 373 -21.44 -18.00 5.88
CA THR A 373 -22.42 -19.04 5.52
C THR A 373 -23.75 -18.49 5.00
N GLN A 374 -24.06 -17.23 5.29
CA GLN A 374 -25.28 -16.53 4.87
C GLN A 374 -25.25 -15.97 3.43
N SER A 375 -24.16 -16.18 2.67
CA SER A 375 -24.09 -15.68 1.29
C SER A 375 -24.81 -16.60 0.31
N ASP A 376 -25.63 -16.05 -0.58
CA ASP A 376 -26.27 -16.84 -1.65
C ASP A 376 -25.24 -17.41 -2.64
N ALA A 377 -24.14 -16.69 -2.88
CA ALA A 377 -23.17 -17.06 -3.91
C ALA A 377 -22.06 -18.01 -3.41
N TRP A 378 -21.90 -18.19 -2.09
CA TRP A 378 -20.84 -19.06 -1.53
C TRP A 378 -21.11 -19.61 -0.13
N GLY A 379 -22.31 -19.40 0.40
CA GLY A 379 -22.70 -19.84 1.74
C GLY A 379 -22.58 -21.35 1.88
N GLN A 380 -23.02 -22.11 0.86
CA GLN A 380 -22.89 -23.56 0.83
C GLN A 380 -21.43 -24.00 0.93
N TYR A 381 -20.56 -23.42 0.10
CA TYR A 381 -19.13 -23.71 0.13
C TYR A 381 -18.52 -23.41 1.52
N ALA A 382 -18.92 -22.30 2.16
CA ALA A 382 -18.47 -21.99 3.52
C ALA A 382 -18.99 -23.00 4.55
N GLN A 383 -20.20 -23.53 4.40
CA GLN A 383 -20.74 -24.60 5.25
C GLN A 383 -19.95 -25.90 5.08
N ASP A 384 -19.60 -26.27 3.83
CA ASP A 384 -18.83 -27.49 3.53
C ASP A 384 -17.42 -27.45 4.15
N LEU A 385 -16.82 -26.27 4.26
CA LEU A 385 -15.57 -26.10 5.01
C LEU A 385 -15.77 -26.41 6.49
N LEU A 386 -16.84 -25.90 7.09
CA LEU A 386 -17.13 -26.12 8.52
C LEU A 386 -17.51 -27.57 8.82
N SER A 387 -18.07 -28.29 7.85
CA SER A 387 -18.50 -29.69 7.98
C SER A 387 -17.39 -30.73 7.75
N GLY A 388 -16.14 -30.31 7.54
CA GLY A 388 -14.98 -31.21 7.47
C GLY A 388 -13.96 -30.89 6.37
N SER A 389 -14.32 -30.04 5.41
CA SER A 389 -13.42 -29.71 4.28
C SER A 389 -12.40 -28.62 4.61
N PHE A 390 -12.45 -28.03 5.81
CA PHE A 390 -11.52 -26.99 6.22
C PHE A 390 -10.08 -27.51 6.33
N SER A 391 -9.19 -26.90 5.56
CA SER A 391 -7.74 -27.06 5.68
C SER A 391 -7.08 -25.72 6.02
N GLN A 392 -6.01 -25.75 6.82
CA GLN A 392 -5.23 -24.55 7.09
C GLN A 392 -4.68 -23.94 5.79
N PRO A 393 -4.72 -22.60 5.64
CA PRO A 393 -4.22 -21.93 4.45
C PRO A 393 -2.70 -22.11 4.33
N ARG A 394 -2.21 -22.01 3.09
CA ARG A 394 -0.77 -22.03 2.81
C ARG A 394 -0.08 -20.88 3.54
N GLN A 395 1.14 -21.11 3.97
CA GLN A 395 1.95 -20.12 4.66
C GLN A 395 2.99 -19.57 3.68
N GLY A 396 2.94 -18.27 3.43
CA GLY A 396 3.98 -17.58 2.68
C GLY A 396 5.22 -17.30 3.53
N ARG A 397 6.10 -16.43 3.01
CA ARG A 397 7.41 -16.13 3.63
C ARG A 397 7.47 -14.75 4.29
N HIS A 398 6.44 -13.93 4.15
CA HIS A 398 6.43 -12.52 4.51
C HIS A 398 5.44 -12.25 5.65
N ASP A 399 5.88 -11.41 6.59
CA ASP A 399 5.14 -11.06 7.80
C ASP A 399 5.63 -9.69 8.27
N ASP A 400 4.74 -8.71 8.24
CA ASP A 400 5.04 -7.33 8.65
C ASP A 400 4.98 -7.12 10.17
N LYS A 401 4.57 -8.15 10.94
CA LYS A 401 4.41 -8.13 12.40
C LYS A 401 3.43 -7.08 12.92
N ALA A 402 2.61 -6.50 12.04
CA ALA A 402 1.62 -5.48 12.37
C ALA A 402 0.21 -5.96 12.06
N HIS A 403 0.01 -6.54 10.88
CA HIS A 403 -1.30 -6.89 10.34
C HIS A 403 -1.35 -8.32 9.81
N PRO A 404 -2.49 -9.01 9.97
CA PRO A 404 -2.75 -10.25 9.25
C PRO A 404 -2.97 -9.96 7.75
N PRO A 405 -3.00 -11.00 6.89
CA PRO A 405 -3.36 -10.86 5.48
C PRO A 405 -4.71 -10.17 5.30
N ILE A 406 -4.97 -9.64 4.10
CA ILE A 406 -6.25 -9.02 3.76
C ILE A 406 -7.32 -10.12 3.71
N HIS A 407 -8.29 -10.04 4.60
CA HIS A 407 -9.34 -11.05 4.74
C HIS A 407 -10.64 -10.39 5.23
N PRO A 408 -11.80 -11.02 5.03
CA PRO A 408 -13.05 -10.51 5.52
C PRO A 408 -13.23 -10.75 7.02
N VAL A 409 -13.68 -9.72 7.72
CA VAL A 409 -13.90 -9.76 9.17
C VAL A 409 -15.35 -10.13 9.51
N THR A 410 -16.29 -9.69 8.65
CA THR A 410 -17.72 -10.01 8.75
C THR A 410 -18.34 -10.13 7.36
N PHE A 411 -19.56 -10.65 7.26
CA PHE A 411 -20.32 -10.64 6.01
C PHE A 411 -20.90 -9.26 5.73
N ALA A 412 -20.76 -8.82 4.48
CA ALA A 412 -21.38 -7.61 3.96
C ALA A 412 -22.46 -8.02 2.96
N SER A 413 -23.70 -7.61 3.23
CA SER A 413 -24.78 -7.77 2.26
C SER A 413 -24.45 -7.01 0.97
N PRO A 414 -24.73 -7.57 -0.22
CA PRO A 414 -24.57 -6.84 -1.47
C PRO A 414 -25.30 -5.48 -1.49
N SER A 415 -26.40 -5.33 -0.75
CA SER A 415 -27.20 -4.09 -0.68
C SER A 415 -26.50 -2.93 0.01
N VAL A 416 -25.49 -3.18 0.86
CA VAL A 416 -24.73 -2.12 1.57
C VAL A 416 -23.42 -1.75 0.86
N LEU A 417 -23.13 -2.38 -0.28
CA LEU A 417 -21.92 -2.19 -1.06
C LEU A 417 -22.22 -1.44 -2.37
N THR A 418 -21.35 -0.50 -2.73
CA THR A 418 -21.35 0.08 -4.08
C THR A 418 -20.91 -0.97 -5.10
N HIS A 419 -21.15 -0.72 -6.40
CA HIS A 419 -20.77 -1.65 -7.47
C HIS A 419 -19.29 -2.11 -7.39
N ASP A 420 -18.36 -1.16 -7.26
CA ASP A 420 -16.93 -1.47 -7.15
C ASP A 420 -16.57 -2.12 -5.80
N ALA A 421 -17.20 -1.68 -4.70
CA ALA A 421 -17.00 -2.31 -3.40
C ALA A 421 -17.45 -3.77 -3.39
N LYS A 422 -18.58 -4.09 -4.02
CA LYS A 422 -19.08 -5.45 -4.19
C LYS A 422 -18.08 -6.31 -4.95
N ARG A 423 -17.60 -5.84 -6.11
CA ARG A 423 -16.64 -6.57 -6.95
C ARG A 423 -15.31 -6.83 -6.25
N LEU A 424 -14.77 -5.84 -5.54
CA LEU A 424 -13.52 -6.00 -4.81
C LEU A 424 -13.69 -6.90 -3.59
N TYR A 425 -14.79 -6.74 -2.85
CA TYR A 425 -15.12 -7.57 -1.69
C TYR A 425 -15.33 -9.03 -2.08
N GLU A 426 -16.06 -9.30 -3.17
CA GLU A 426 -16.23 -10.65 -3.72
C GLU A 426 -14.88 -11.27 -4.13
N TYR A 427 -13.97 -10.51 -4.74
CA TYR A 427 -12.62 -11.01 -5.04
C TYR A 427 -11.83 -11.38 -3.78
N ILE A 428 -11.85 -10.54 -2.74
CA ILE A 428 -11.20 -10.83 -1.46
C ILE A 428 -11.74 -12.14 -0.87
N LYS A 429 -13.06 -12.35 -0.96
CA LYS A 429 -13.70 -13.62 -0.56
C LYS A 429 -13.27 -14.80 -1.40
N ILE A 430 -13.14 -14.64 -2.73
CA ILE A 430 -12.79 -15.72 -3.65
C ILE A 430 -11.36 -16.19 -3.41
N GLN A 431 -10.43 -15.28 -3.09
CA GLN A 431 -9.10 -15.68 -2.65
C GLN A 431 -9.16 -16.55 -1.39
N ASP A 432 -10.07 -16.24 -0.45
CA ASP A 432 -10.33 -17.12 0.69
C ASP A 432 -10.96 -18.48 0.33
N ARG A 433 -11.69 -18.57 -0.79
CA ARG A 433 -12.33 -19.81 -1.29
C ARG A 433 -11.37 -20.73 -2.02
N GLU A 434 -10.34 -20.20 -2.67
CA GLU A 434 -9.35 -21.09 -3.30
C GLU A 434 -8.46 -21.79 -2.26
N TYR A 435 -8.67 -21.56 -0.95
CA TYR A 435 -7.97 -22.26 0.13
C TYR A 435 -8.52 -23.67 0.47
N ALA A 436 -9.57 -24.19 -0.20
CA ALA A 436 -9.98 -25.60 -0.13
C ALA A 436 -10.91 -26.08 -1.26
N ALA A 437 -10.36 -26.55 -2.38
CA ALA A 437 -11.11 -27.44 -3.27
C ALA A 437 -10.75 -28.90 -2.97
N LEU A 438 -11.77 -29.74 -2.80
CA LEU A 438 -11.70 -31.17 -3.07
C LEU A 438 -12.49 -31.33 -4.38
N ILE A 439 -11.79 -31.68 -5.46
CA ILE A 439 -12.46 -32.09 -6.69
C ILE A 439 -12.35 -33.60 -6.72
N ASP A 440 -13.45 -34.28 -6.40
CA ASP A 440 -13.75 -35.57 -7.01
C ASP A 440 -14.95 -35.33 -7.94
N GLN A 441 -14.68 -35.38 -9.24
CA GLN A 441 -15.71 -35.65 -10.24
C GLN A 441 -15.22 -36.79 -11.12
N THR A 442 -15.67 -37.99 -10.78
CA THR A 442 -15.76 -39.12 -11.70
C THR A 442 -17.00 -38.92 -12.57
N GLY A 443 -16.82 -38.49 -13.82
CA GLY A 443 -17.89 -38.39 -14.82
C GLY A 443 -17.49 -37.51 -16.02
N PRO A 444 -17.89 -37.84 -17.26
CA PRO A 444 -17.24 -37.32 -18.45
C PRO A 444 -17.63 -35.86 -18.71
N ALA A 445 -16.65 -34.96 -18.63
CA ALA A 445 -16.81 -33.57 -19.02
C ALA A 445 -16.88 -33.46 -20.55
N ALA A 446 -17.98 -32.89 -21.03
CA ALA A 446 -18.09 -32.35 -22.38
C ALA A 446 -17.40 -30.97 -22.44
N GLN A 447 -16.83 -30.73 -23.61
CA GLN A 447 -16.11 -29.56 -24.13
C GLN A 447 -16.43 -28.20 -23.49
N ASP A 448 -15.36 -27.46 -23.18
CA ASP A 448 -15.20 -26.06 -23.59
C ASP A 448 -13.72 -25.67 -23.59
N ASP A 449 -13.40 -24.69 -24.44
CA ASP A 449 -12.10 -24.26 -24.95
C ASP A 449 -10.99 -24.03 -23.92
N ASP A 450 -9.86 -24.73 -24.10
CA ASP A 450 -8.59 -24.45 -23.43
C ASP A 450 -7.84 -23.31 -24.16
N ASP A 451 -8.00 -22.09 -23.63
CA ASP A 451 -7.00 -21.02 -23.74
C ASP A 451 -5.77 -21.40 -22.88
N ASP A 452 -4.87 -22.21 -23.44
CA ASP A 452 -3.57 -22.47 -22.85
C ASP A 452 -2.66 -21.23 -22.99
N GLU A 453 -2.59 -20.42 -21.93
CA GLU A 453 -1.48 -19.49 -21.70
C GLU A 453 -0.17 -20.29 -21.56
N VAL A 454 0.50 -20.54 -22.69
CA VAL A 454 1.87 -21.06 -22.70
C VAL A 454 2.80 -19.93 -22.22
N GLU A 455 3.24 -20.00 -20.96
CA GLU A 455 4.40 -19.27 -20.48
C GLU A 455 5.59 -19.54 -21.42
N SER A 456 6.01 -18.51 -22.14
CA SER A 456 7.25 -18.55 -22.91
C SER A 456 8.44 -18.68 -21.94
N PRO A 457 9.41 -19.58 -22.19
CA PRO A 457 10.58 -19.66 -21.34
C PRO A 457 11.40 -18.37 -21.46
N PRO A 458 12.04 -17.89 -20.37
CA PRO A 458 12.89 -16.72 -20.44
C PRO A 458 14.08 -17.01 -21.38
N ALA A 459 14.38 -16.04 -22.23
CA ALA A 459 15.54 -16.08 -23.11
C ALA A 459 16.81 -16.37 -22.30
N ARG A 460 17.54 -17.43 -22.68
CA ARG A 460 18.89 -17.71 -22.18
C ARG A 460 19.83 -16.61 -22.66
N GLY A 461 20.06 -15.62 -21.81
CA GLY A 461 21.23 -14.75 -21.89
C GLY A 461 22.45 -15.46 -21.30
N GLY A 462 23.56 -15.44 -22.03
CA GLY A 462 24.86 -15.97 -21.63
C GLY A 462 25.36 -15.41 -20.30
N ALA A 463 26.17 -16.22 -19.63
CA ALA A 463 26.68 -16.03 -18.30
C ALA A 463 27.46 -14.72 -18.10
N ARG A 464 27.08 -13.95 -17.07
CA ARG A 464 27.99 -13.26 -16.14
C ARG A 464 27.22 -12.81 -14.87
N GLY A 465 27.61 -13.36 -13.72
CA GLY A 465 27.60 -12.72 -12.39
C GLY A 465 26.26 -12.28 -11.80
N GLY A 466 25.81 -12.95 -10.72
CA GLY A 466 24.50 -12.73 -10.12
C GLY A 466 24.38 -11.55 -9.14
N ARG A 467 23.13 -11.18 -8.82
CA ARG A 467 22.56 -11.06 -7.46
C ARG A 467 21.15 -10.45 -7.47
N GLY A 468 20.19 -11.21 -6.94
CA GLY A 468 19.06 -10.76 -6.11
C GLY A 468 18.15 -9.62 -6.58
N SER A 469 17.08 -9.95 -7.31
CA SER A 469 15.91 -9.06 -7.46
C SER A 469 15.03 -9.12 -6.20
N ARG A 470 15.36 -8.29 -5.22
CA ARG A 470 14.47 -7.83 -4.14
C ARG A 470 14.62 -6.33 -4.06
N GLY A 471 13.69 -5.58 -4.66
CA GLY A 471 13.59 -4.14 -4.48
C GLY A 471 12.26 -3.84 -3.79
N GLY A 472 12.33 -3.42 -2.52
CA GLY A 472 11.19 -2.87 -1.81
C GLY A 472 10.71 -1.61 -2.55
N ARG A 473 9.43 -1.57 -2.88
CA ARG A 473 8.80 -0.41 -3.51
C ARG A 473 8.16 0.44 -2.42
N GLY A 474 8.58 1.69 -2.36
CA GLY A 474 7.95 2.74 -1.57
C GLY A 474 6.46 2.84 -1.83
N ARG A 475 5.69 2.89 -0.74
CA ARG A 475 4.29 3.28 -0.74
C ARG A 475 4.19 4.80 -0.80
N GLY A 476 3.26 5.31 -1.61
CA GLY A 476 2.75 6.68 -1.53
C GLY A 476 3.30 7.66 -2.57
N GLY A 477 2.80 7.61 -3.80
CA GLY A 477 2.98 8.67 -4.80
C GLY A 477 1.62 9.23 -5.24
N ARG A 478 1.37 10.51 -4.93
CA ARG A 478 0.18 11.27 -5.38
C ARG A 478 0.20 11.41 -6.91
N GLY A 479 -0.84 10.91 -7.58
CA GLY A 479 -1.03 11.04 -9.03
C GLY A 479 -1.47 12.44 -9.44
N GLY A 480 -0.80 13.01 -10.44
CA GLY A 480 -1.18 14.24 -11.12
C GLY A 480 -2.38 14.04 -12.07
N ARG A 481 -3.18 15.11 -12.20
CA ARG A 481 -4.46 15.18 -12.93
C ARG A 481 -4.27 15.01 -14.45
N GLY A 482 -5.02 14.08 -15.02
CA GLY A 482 -5.37 14.04 -16.45
C GLY A 482 -6.84 13.67 -16.58
N GLY A 483 -7.66 14.57 -17.13
CA GLY A 483 -9.11 14.40 -17.28
C GLY A 483 -9.46 13.25 -18.22
N ALA A 484 -10.46 12.45 -17.81
CA ALA A 484 -10.99 11.36 -18.62
C ALA A 484 -12.32 11.78 -19.25
N SER A 485 -12.35 11.86 -20.58
CA SER A 485 -13.59 11.82 -21.35
C SER A 485 -14.04 10.37 -21.51
N SER A 486 -15.32 10.13 -21.25
CA SER A 486 -15.97 8.83 -21.37
C SER A 486 -16.57 8.65 -22.76
N SER A 487 -16.11 7.64 -23.51
CA SER A 487 -16.90 7.03 -24.58
C SER A 487 -16.81 5.52 -24.51
N GLY A 488 -17.98 4.88 -24.53
CA GLY A 488 -18.16 3.44 -24.40
C GLY A 488 -17.69 2.70 -25.65
N GLY A 489 -16.64 1.90 -25.48
CA GLY A 489 -16.21 0.88 -26.42
C GLY A 489 -15.63 -0.28 -25.63
N ARG A 490 -15.84 -1.53 -26.08
CA ARG A 490 -15.26 -2.77 -25.52
C ARG A 490 -13.85 -2.48 -24.99
N GLY A 491 -13.69 -2.51 -23.67
CA GLY A 491 -12.61 -1.82 -22.97
C GLY A 491 -11.23 -2.30 -23.42
N ARG A 492 -10.57 -1.51 -24.28
CA ARG A 492 -9.17 -1.72 -24.63
C ARG A 492 -8.33 -1.74 -23.34
N LEU A 493 -7.41 -2.68 -23.25
CA LEU A 493 -6.45 -2.75 -22.15
C LEU A 493 -5.71 -1.40 -22.05
N LYS A 494 -5.83 -0.71 -20.91
CA LYS A 494 -5.10 0.53 -20.66
C LYS A 494 -3.64 0.18 -20.39
N VAL A 495 -2.74 0.71 -21.20
CA VAL A 495 -1.29 0.50 -21.10
C VAL A 495 -0.56 1.82 -20.88
N PHE A 496 0.60 1.77 -20.24
CA PHE A 496 1.47 2.94 -20.09
C PHE A 496 2.31 3.12 -21.36
N VAL A 497 2.23 4.31 -21.97
CA VAL A 497 3.08 4.75 -23.08
C VAL A 497 3.80 6.01 -22.61
N PRO A 498 5.14 6.09 -22.70
CA PRO A 498 5.87 7.28 -22.28
C PRO A 498 5.61 8.44 -23.25
N THR A 499 5.52 9.65 -22.73
CA THR A 499 5.45 10.86 -23.55
C THR A 499 6.81 11.20 -24.16
N LYS A 500 6.84 12.08 -25.17
CA LYS A 500 8.09 12.64 -25.74
C LYS A 500 9.01 13.21 -24.65
N LEU A 501 8.47 14.01 -23.73
CA LEU A 501 9.21 14.54 -22.58
C LEU A 501 9.72 13.43 -21.66
N GLY A 502 8.88 12.43 -21.35
CA GLY A 502 9.30 11.32 -20.48
C GLY A 502 10.45 10.50 -21.07
N MET A 503 10.42 10.24 -22.38
CA MET A 503 11.54 9.62 -23.09
C MET A 503 12.78 10.51 -23.06
N ALA A 504 12.65 11.80 -23.39
CA ALA A 504 13.75 12.76 -23.39
C ALA A 504 14.49 12.81 -22.05
N LEU A 505 13.74 12.83 -20.94
CA LEU A 505 14.30 12.86 -19.60
C LEU A 505 15.08 11.58 -19.28
N ILE A 506 14.47 10.41 -19.45
CA ILE A 506 15.16 9.14 -19.11
C ILE A 506 16.37 8.93 -20.01
N VAL A 507 16.23 9.11 -21.33
CA VAL A 507 17.34 8.95 -22.27
C VAL A 507 18.43 9.98 -22.02
N GLY A 508 18.07 11.24 -21.75
CA GLY A 508 19.04 12.29 -21.44
C GLY A 508 19.85 11.99 -20.18
N PHE A 509 19.21 11.55 -19.10
CA PHE A 509 19.90 11.14 -17.87
C PHE A 509 20.73 9.86 -18.06
N ASP A 510 20.28 8.89 -18.85
CA ASP A 510 21.07 7.69 -19.16
C ASP A 510 22.32 8.04 -19.99
N ARG A 511 22.20 8.98 -20.95
CA ARG A 511 23.34 9.51 -21.76
C ARG A 511 24.34 10.33 -20.97
N MET A 512 23.98 10.82 -19.78
CA MET A 512 24.95 11.46 -18.89
C MET A 512 25.96 10.46 -18.31
N GLU A 513 25.69 9.15 -18.39
CA GLU A 513 26.59 8.10 -17.88
C GLU A 513 27.01 8.34 -16.43
N LEU A 514 26.04 8.71 -15.59
CA LEU A 514 26.24 8.85 -14.16
C LEU A 514 26.51 7.47 -13.57
N GLU A 515 27.54 7.34 -12.73
CA GLU A 515 27.84 6.09 -12.01
C GLU A 515 26.59 5.54 -11.31
N THR A 516 25.80 6.46 -10.76
CA THR A 516 24.51 6.17 -10.15
C THR A 516 23.37 6.68 -11.03
N SER A 517 22.73 5.77 -11.77
CA SER A 517 21.58 6.12 -12.61
C SER A 517 20.34 6.47 -11.80
N LEU A 518 19.79 7.67 -12.05
CA LEU A 518 18.50 8.11 -11.49
C LEU A 518 17.31 7.41 -12.16
N GLY A 519 17.46 6.97 -13.41
CA GLY A 519 16.43 6.23 -14.16
C GLY A 519 16.27 4.78 -13.70
N LYS A 520 17.22 4.26 -12.91
CA LYS A 520 17.16 2.92 -12.31
C LYS A 520 16.76 2.99 -10.82
N PRO A 521 16.11 1.96 -10.28
CA PRO A 521 15.54 2.01 -8.92
C PRO A 521 16.56 1.83 -7.78
N PHE A 522 17.87 1.86 -8.06
CA PHE A 522 18.90 1.46 -7.09
C PHE A 522 18.97 2.39 -5.88
N LEU A 523 19.11 3.70 -6.09
CA LEU A 523 19.12 4.69 -5.00
C LEU A 523 17.82 4.66 -4.19
N ARG A 524 16.66 4.63 -4.86
CA ARG A 524 15.38 4.58 -4.14
C ARG A 524 15.26 3.30 -3.31
N LYS A 525 15.70 2.16 -3.84
CA LYS A 525 15.72 0.89 -3.09
C LYS A 525 16.60 0.98 -1.84
N GLU A 526 17.77 1.59 -1.93
CA GLU A 526 18.68 1.78 -0.79
C GLU A 526 18.04 2.70 0.27
N MET A 527 17.48 3.83 -0.16
CA MET A 527 16.77 4.77 0.73
C MET A 527 15.61 4.08 1.48
N GLU A 528 14.80 3.27 0.79
CA GLU A 528 13.72 2.50 1.43
C GLU A 528 14.23 1.44 2.42
N ALA A 529 15.38 0.82 2.13
CA ALA A 529 16.02 -0.11 3.05
C ALA A 529 16.53 0.59 4.32
N GLN A 530 17.00 1.84 4.19
CA GLN A 530 17.40 2.66 5.33
C GLN A 530 16.19 3.14 6.14
N MET A 531 15.05 3.47 5.51
CA MET A 531 13.80 3.73 6.26
C MET A 531 13.43 2.53 7.13
N LYS A 532 13.57 1.31 6.59
CA LYS A 532 13.38 0.08 7.37
C LYS A 532 14.40 -0.06 8.50
N ALA A 533 15.66 0.32 8.27
CA ALA A 533 16.70 0.31 9.30
C ALA A 533 16.38 1.28 10.45
N ILE A 534 15.79 2.44 10.17
CA ILE A 534 15.30 3.36 11.21
C ILE A 534 14.22 2.68 12.05
N CYS A 535 13.19 2.09 11.41
CA CYS A 535 12.12 1.39 12.14
C CYS A 535 12.65 0.27 13.05
N GLU A 536 13.66 -0.48 12.57
CA GLU A 536 14.29 -1.56 13.32
C GLU A 536 15.31 -1.07 14.37
N GLY A 537 15.58 0.24 14.46
CA GLY A 537 16.56 0.84 15.37
C GLY A 537 18.02 0.56 15.02
N ARG A 538 18.30 0.18 13.76
CA ARG A 538 19.65 -0.07 13.25
C ARG A 538 20.34 1.18 12.69
N ALA A 539 19.60 2.27 12.51
CA ALA A 539 20.12 3.57 12.07
C ALA A 539 19.25 4.70 12.67
N SER A 540 19.83 5.87 12.87
CA SER A 540 19.08 7.08 13.27
C SER A 540 18.57 7.86 12.06
N LYS A 541 17.52 8.66 12.27
CA LYS A 541 17.01 9.60 11.26
C LYS A 541 18.12 10.54 10.74
N ALA A 542 18.94 11.09 11.62
CA ALA A 542 19.98 12.06 11.27
C ALA A 542 21.06 11.44 10.36
N GLU A 543 21.55 10.24 10.68
CA GLU A 543 22.54 9.53 9.85
C GLU A 543 22.01 9.24 8.45
N VAL A 544 20.77 8.75 8.37
CA VAL A 544 20.12 8.42 7.08
C VAL A 544 19.89 9.67 6.24
N LEU A 545 19.46 10.78 6.85
CA LEU A 545 19.32 12.07 6.17
C LEU A 545 20.67 12.54 5.63
N GLN A 546 21.71 12.57 6.46
CA GLN A 546 23.05 13.01 6.05
C GLN A 546 23.59 12.19 4.88
N GLN A 547 23.49 10.86 4.95
CA GLN A 547 23.96 9.97 3.90
C GLN A 547 23.22 10.19 2.58
N ASN A 548 21.88 10.17 2.59
CA ASN A 548 21.08 10.30 1.37
C ASN A 548 21.20 11.69 0.76
N ILE A 549 21.19 12.75 1.57
CA ILE A 549 21.39 14.12 1.08
C ILE A 549 22.76 14.23 0.42
N GLY A 550 23.81 13.65 1.02
CA GLY A 550 25.15 13.59 0.43
C GLY A 550 25.18 12.90 -0.94
N GLN A 551 24.62 11.68 -1.02
CA GLN A 551 24.54 10.91 -2.27
C GLN A 551 23.78 11.66 -3.37
N TYR A 552 22.57 12.15 -3.07
CA TYR A 552 21.77 12.87 -4.07
C TYR A 552 22.38 14.21 -4.47
N ARG A 553 23.08 14.91 -3.57
CA ARG A 553 23.80 16.15 -3.89
C ARG A 553 24.97 15.90 -4.84
N GLN A 554 25.71 14.80 -4.66
CA GLN A 554 26.79 14.41 -5.59
C GLN A 554 26.23 14.14 -6.99
N VAL A 555 25.15 13.36 -7.08
CA VAL A 555 24.48 13.09 -8.36
C VAL A 555 23.92 14.38 -8.98
N PHE A 556 23.37 15.27 -8.16
CA PHE A 556 22.87 16.57 -8.60
C PHE A 556 24.00 17.42 -9.22
N ALA A 557 25.16 17.54 -8.56
CA ALA A 557 26.30 18.29 -9.09
C ALA A 557 26.77 17.77 -10.46
N LEU A 558 26.92 16.45 -10.62
CA LEU A 558 27.26 15.83 -11.91
C LEU A 558 26.19 16.08 -12.98
N THR A 559 24.91 16.11 -12.58
CA THR A 559 23.81 16.45 -13.48
C THR A 559 23.88 17.92 -13.93
N GLN A 560 24.33 18.83 -13.06
CA GLN A 560 24.56 20.24 -13.41
C GLN A 560 25.65 20.38 -14.47
N GLU A 561 26.77 19.70 -14.29
CA GLU A 561 27.89 19.71 -15.26
C GLU A 561 27.47 19.16 -16.63
N LYS A 562 26.63 18.12 -16.65
CA LYS A 562 26.19 17.44 -17.88
C LYS A 562 24.83 17.89 -18.41
N MET A 563 24.33 19.06 -17.99
CA MET A 563 23.01 19.57 -18.38
C MET A 563 22.83 19.71 -19.90
N ASN A 564 23.89 19.99 -20.66
CA ASN A 564 23.80 20.09 -22.11
C ASN A 564 23.37 18.77 -22.79
N THR A 565 23.81 17.62 -22.27
CA THR A 565 23.38 16.29 -22.74
C THR A 565 21.87 16.10 -22.61
N LEU A 566 21.28 16.59 -21.51
CA LEU A 566 19.82 16.56 -21.33
C LEU A 566 19.11 17.48 -22.32
N LYS A 567 19.65 18.67 -22.55
CA LYS A 567 19.09 19.63 -23.52
C LYS A 567 19.10 19.06 -24.94
N GLU A 568 20.15 18.34 -25.33
CA GLU A 568 20.23 17.64 -26.61
C GLU A 568 19.16 16.56 -26.74
N ALA A 569 18.97 15.71 -25.73
CA ALA A 569 17.89 14.73 -25.71
C ALA A 569 16.50 15.40 -25.80
N CYS A 570 16.29 16.52 -25.10
CA CYS A 570 15.05 17.29 -25.24
C CYS A 570 14.84 17.81 -26.68
N ARG A 571 15.88 18.33 -27.33
CA ARG A 571 15.82 18.76 -28.74
C ARG A 571 15.42 17.60 -29.66
N GLU A 572 16.06 16.44 -29.51
CA GLU A 572 15.80 15.25 -30.31
C GLU A 572 14.37 14.71 -30.15
N PHE A 573 13.82 14.64 -28.94
CA PHE A 573 12.54 13.99 -28.72
C PHE A 573 11.33 14.93 -28.78
N ILE A 574 11.51 16.21 -28.43
CA ILE A 574 10.42 17.17 -28.28
C ILE A 574 10.28 18.08 -29.50
N PHE A 575 11.42 18.49 -30.09
CA PHE A 575 11.46 19.46 -31.18
C PHE A 575 11.75 18.83 -32.56
N ALA A 576 12.07 17.54 -32.60
CA ALA A 576 11.94 16.72 -33.80
C ALA A 576 10.53 16.10 -33.88
#